data_AF-A0A1F5X6B4-F1
#
_entry.id   AF-A0A1F5X6B4-F1
#
_cell.length_a   1.000
_cell.length_b   1.000
_cell.length_c   1.000
_cell.angle_alpha   90.00
_cell.angle_beta   90.00
_cell.angle_gamma   90.00
#
_symmetry.space_group_name_H-M   'P 1'
#
loop_
_entity.id
_entity.type
_entity.pdbx_description
1 polymer ?
#
loop_
_entity_poly.entity_id
_entity_poly.type
_entity_poly.pdbx_seq_one_letter_code
_entity_poly.pdbx_strand_id
1 'polypeptide(L)'
;MTSNQIFKSVYFSDHKETNPKAKGVVLAFGERNIDLYKSIADLGSNELRNLLGTDSYLELEQRAQQEGLPVNTYCLWYLRKNLGVKKQKTQVIKNLKK
;
A
#
# COMPACT_ATOMS: atom_id res chain seq x y z
N MET A 1 -8.19 -26.50 -2.34
CA MET A 1 -8.73 -25.19 -2.78
C MET A 1 -7.69 -24.14 -2.42
N THR A 2 -6.68 -23.94 -3.26
CA THR A 2 -5.54 -23.08 -2.94
C THR A 2 -5.93 -21.64 -3.21
N SER A 3 -6.24 -20.89 -2.16
CA SER A 3 -6.50 -19.46 -2.22
C SER A 3 -5.30 -18.78 -2.89
N ASN A 4 -5.41 -18.40 -4.17
CA ASN A 4 -4.36 -17.71 -4.91
C ASN A 4 -4.26 -16.26 -4.41
N GLN A 5 -3.79 -16.11 -3.17
CA GLN A 5 -3.54 -14.84 -2.52
C GLN A 5 -2.07 -14.49 -2.70
N ILE A 6 -1.81 -13.35 -3.32
CA ILE A 6 -0.48 -12.79 -3.47
C ILE A 6 -0.22 -11.93 -2.24
N PHE A 7 0.95 -12.08 -1.63
CA PHE A 7 1.35 -11.30 -0.48
C PHE A 7 2.43 -10.30 -0.87
N LYS A 8 2.30 -9.04 -0.46
CA LYS A 8 3.32 -8.02 -0.65
C LYS A 8 3.63 -7.32 0.66
N SER A 9 4.91 -7.30 1.02
CA SER A 9 5.39 -6.66 2.24
C SER A 9 5.73 -5.20 1.99
N VAL A 10 5.22 -4.31 2.84
CA VAL A 10 5.53 -2.88 2.86
C VAL A 10 6.33 -2.59 4.12
N TYR A 11 7.59 -2.22 3.94
CA TYR A 11 8.49 -1.92 5.04
C TYR A 11 8.36 -0.45 5.42
N PHE A 12 8.06 -0.18 6.69
CA PHE A 12 8.04 1.16 7.29
C PHE A 12 9.28 1.32 8.18
N SER A 13 9.92 2.48 8.12
CA SER A 13 11.15 2.75 8.88
C SER A 13 10.87 2.75 10.40
N ASP A 14 9.76 3.36 10.78
CA ASP A 14 9.24 3.51 12.15
C ASP A 14 8.86 2.16 12.79
N HIS A 15 8.41 1.20 11.97
CA HIS A 15 7.95 -0.11 12.45
C HIS A 15 9.09 -1.02 12.94
N LYS A 16 10.32 -0.81 12.47
CA LYS A 16 11.50 -1.55 12.96
C LYS A 16 11.92 -1.13 14.35
N GLU A 17 11.65 0.11 14.73
CA GLU A 17 12.05 0.65 16.03
C GLU A 17 11.19 0.05 17.16
N THR A 18 9.89 -0.10 16.92
CA THR A 18 8.94 -0.66 17.90
C THR A 18 8.93 -2.19 17.94
N ASN A 19 9.23 -2.86 16.82
CA ASN A 19 9.33 -4.32 16.77
C ASN A 19 10.46 -4.78 15.82
N PRO A 20 11.65 -5.11 16.33
CA PRO A 20 12.80 -5.49 15.50
C PRO A 20 12.60 -6.79 14.71
N LYS A 21 11.60 -7.62 15.10
CA LYS A 21 11.20 -8.83 14.36
C LYS A 21 10.11 -8.59 13.31
N ALA A 22 9.40 -7.47 13.38
CA ALA A 22 8.26 -7.21 12.52
C ALA A 22 8.73 -6.55 11.21
N LYS A 23 8.79 -7.36 10.15
CA LYS A 23 9.33 -6.99 8.84
C LYS A 23 8.42 -6.05 8.03
N GLY A 24 7.41 -5.43 8.63
CA GLY A 24 6.49 -4.50 7.96
C GLY A 24 5.10 -5.07 7.72
N VAL A 25 4.29 -4.35 6.95
CA VAL A 25 2.88 -4.67 6.69
C VAL A 25 2.77 -5.65 5.54
N VAL A 26 2.16 -6.80 5.77
CA VAL A 26 1.87 -7.76 4.71
C VAL A 26 0.48 -7.49 4.15
N LEU A 27 0.43 -7.08 2.88
CA LEU A 27 -0.79 -6.89 2.13
C LEU A 27 -1.14 -8.18 1.38
N ALA A 28 -2.35 -8.69 1.59
CA ALA A 28 -2.85 -9.92 1.00
C ALA A 28 -3.86 -9.61 -0.12
N PHE A 29 -3.46 -9.87 -1.36
CA PHE A 29 -4.24 -9.65 -2.57
C PHE A 29 -4.83 -10.97 -3.06
N GLY A 30 -6.13 -11.18 -2.88
CA GLY A 30 -6.84 -12.27 -3.54
C GLY A 30 -7.05 -12.03 -5.04
N GLU A 31 -7.63 -13.00 -5.74
CA GLU A 31 -7.90 -12.94 -7.19
C GLU A 31 -8.69 -11.70 -7.61
N ARG A 32 -9.64 -11.24 -6.79
CA ARG A 32 -10.43 -10.02 -7.06
C ARG A 32 -9.61 -8.72 -6.98
N ASN A 33 -8.43 -8.77 -6.37
CA ASN A 33 -7.52 -7.64 -6.19
C ASN A 33 -6.20 -7.84 -6.98
N ILE A 34 -6.14 -8.82 -7.90
CA ILE A 34 -4.95 -9.06 -8.72
C ILE A 34 -4.63 -7.86 -9.62
N ASP A 35 -5.65 -7.16 -10.14
CA ASP A 35 -5.46 -5.96 -10.96
C ASP A 35 -4.83 -4.81 -10.14
N LEU A 36 -5.25 -4.69 -8.89
CA LEU A 36 -4.67 -3.75 -7.92
C LEU A 36 -3.21 -4.11 -7.65
N TYR A 37 -2.93 -5.39 -7.40
CA TYR A 37 -1.56 -5.88 -7.23
C TYR A 37 -0.69 -5.54 -8.44
N LYS A 38 -1.14 -5.84 -9.66
CA LYS A 38 -0.39 -5.52 -10.89
C LYS A 38 -0.04 -4.03 -11.00
N SER A 39 -0.95 -3.15 -10.59
CA SER A 39 -0.73 -1.69 -10.60
C SER A 39 0.34 -1.23 -9.60
N ILE A 40 0.57 -1.98 -8.53
CA ILE A 40 1.55 -1.66 -7.48
C ILE A 40 2.72 -2.66 -7.43
N ALA A 41 2.73 -3.68 -8.30
CA ALA A 41 3.70 -4.77 -8.28
C ALA A 41 5.11 -4.24 -8.56
N ASP A 42 5.20 -3.27 -9.46
CA ASP A 42 6.43 -2.55 -9.81
C ASP A 42 6.88 -1.54 -8.74
N LEU A 43 5.98 -1.16 -7.82
CA LEU A 43 6.24 -0.16 -6.79
C LEU A 43 7.01 -0.76 -5.61
N GLY A 44 8.07 -0.06 -5.19
CA GLY A 44 8.82 -0.35 -3.98
C GLY A 44 8.11 0.11 -2.70
N SER A 45 8.66 -0.21 -1.53
CA SER A 45 8.04 0.17 -0.25
C SER A 45 7.90 1.68 -0.06
N ASN A 46 8.85 2.47 -0.57
CA ASN A 46 8.77 3.94 -0.52
C ASN A 46 7.56 4.46 -1.30
N GLU A 47 7.36 3.95 -2.52
CA GLU A 47 6.21 4.32 -3.37
C GLU A 47 4.88 3.89 -2.75
N LEU A 48 4.84 2.73 -2.09
CA LEU A 48 3.67 2.26 -1.39
C LEU A 48 3.33 3.15 -0.19
N ARG A 49 4.33 3.59 0.59
CA ARG A 49 4.14 4.56 1.67
C ARG A 49 3.58 5.89 1.14
N ASN A 50 4.15 6.39 0.05
CA ASN A 50 3.66 7.59 -0.62
C ASN A 50 2.21 7.42 -1.12
N LEU A 51 1.88 6.26 -1.70
CA LEU A 51 0.51 5.94 -2.13
C LEU A 51 -0.48 5.82 -0.96
N LEU A 52 -0.03 5.35 0.20
CA LEU A 52 -0.83 5.30 1.43
C LEU A 52 -0.92 6.69 2.11
N GLY A 53 -0.14 7.66 1.63
CA GLY A 53 -0.07 9.01 2.18
C GLY A 53 0.49 9.04 3.60
N THR A 54 1.34 8.08 3.96
CA THR A 54 2.00 8.03 5.27
C THR A 54 3.27 7.17 5.23
N ASP A 55 4.31 7.64 5.92
CA ASP A 55 5.56 6.91 6.12
C ASP A 55 5.63 6.22 7.49
N SER A 56 4.64 6.46 8.36
CA SER A 56 4.55 5.83 9.68
C SER A 56 3.50 4.72 9.69
N TYR A 57 3.90 3.55 10.18
CA TYR A 57 2.96 2.46 10.40
C TYR A 57 1.92 2.82 11.45
N LEU A 58 2.32 3.51 12.52
CA LEU A 58 1.43 3.87 13.62
C LEU A 58 0.29 4.76 13.11
N GLU A 59 0.59 5.72 12.25
CA GLU A 59 -0.41 6.59 11.63
C GLU A 59 -1.34 5.81 10.68
N LEU A 60 -0.77 4.91 9.88
CA LEU A 60 -1.54 4.01 9.01
C LEU A 60 -2.52 3.14 9.83
N GLU A 61 -2.04 2.55 10.92
CA GLU A 61 -2.83 1.70 11.80
C GLU A 61 -3.92 2.49 12.51
N GLN A 62 -3.62 3.70 13.00
CA GLN A 62 -4.63 4.59 13.56
C GLN A 62 -5.71 4.92 12.55
N ARG A 63 -5.36 5.30 11.31
CA ARG A 63 -6.36 5.57 10.26
C ARG A 63 -7.23 4.35 9.97
N ALA A 64 -6.62 3.17 9.89
CA ALA A 64 -7.36 1.92 9.70
C ALA A 64 -8.34 1.67 10.86
N GLN A 65 -7.90 1.87 12.11
CA GLN A 65 -8.75 1.76 13.30
C GLN A 65 -9.87 2.79 13.32
N GLN A 66 -9.63 4.05 12.92
CA GLN A 66 -10.67 5.09 12.82
C GLN A 66 -11.76 4.70 11.83
N GLU A 67 -11.40 4.05 10.72
CA GLU A 67 -12.36 3.53 9.74
C GLU A 67 -12.99 2.19 10.17
N GLY A 68 -12.55 1.59 11.29
CA GLY A 68 -13.00 0.28 11.76
C GLY A 68 -12.53 -0.88 10.88
N LEU A 69 -11.42 -0.72 10.15
CA LEU A 69 -10.89 -1.70 9.21
C LEU A 69 -9.52 -2.24 9.69
N PRO A 70 -9.22 -3.53 9.46
CA PRO A 70 -7.87 -4.03 9.68
C PRO A 70 -6.90 -3.42 8.64
N VAL A 71 -5.64 -3.21 9.03
CA VAL A 71 -4.61 -2.52 8.22
C VAL A 71 -4.54 -3.05 6.78
N ASN A 72 -4.60 -4.37 6.60
CA ASN A 72 -4.61 -4.98 5.28
C ASN A 72 -5.81 -4.50 4.43
N THR A 73 -7.03 -4.58 4.97
CA THR A 73 -8.25 -4.17 4.27
C THR A 73 -8.26 -2.66 4.02
N TYR A 74 -7.84 -1.86 5.00
CA TYR A 74 -7.71 -0.42 4.84
C TYR A 74 -6.73 -0.07 3.71
N CYS A 75 -5.55 -0.69 3.67
CA CYS A 75 -4.57 -0.47 2.60
C CYS A 75 -5.14 -0.84 1.23
N LEU A 76 -5.79 -2.00 1.10
CA LEU A 76 -6.40 -2.41 -0.18
C LEU A 76 -7.48 -1.43 -0.63
N TRP A 77 -8.36 -1.01 0.28
CA TRP A 77 -9.41 -0.04 0.01
C TRP A 77 -8.83 1.32 -0.37
N TYR A 78 -7.85 1.81 0.38
CA TYR A 78 -7.20 3.09 0.16
C TYR A 78 -6.44 3.11 -1.17
N LEU A 79 -5.66 2.06 -1.45
CA LEU A 79 -4.96 1.89 -2.72
C LEU A 79 -5.96 1.83 -3.88
N ARG A 80 -7.05 1.07 -3.74
CA ARG A 80 -8.09 0.98 -4.77
C ARG A 80 -8.78 2.32 -5.00
N LYS A 81 -9.07 3.08 -3.95
CA LYS A 81 -9.65 4.42 -4.03
C LYS A 81 -8.71 5.39 -4.75
N ASN A 82 -7.42 5.37 -4.41
CA ASN A 82 -6.42 6.24 -5.03
C ASN A 82 -6.07 5.82 -6.47
N LEU A 83 -5.97 4.52 -6.76
CA LEU A 83 -5.62 4.00 -8.08
C LEU A 83 -6.81 4.00 -9.05
N GLY A 84 -8.02 3.78 -8.55
CA GLY A 84 -9.26 3.95 -9.32
C GLY A 84 -9.46 5.39 -9.80
N VAL A 85 -8.96 6.37 -9.04
CA VAL A 85 -8.92 7.79 -9.44
C VAL A 85 -7.74 8.08 -10.38
N LYS A 86 -6.63 7.32 -10.30
CA LYS A 86 -5.43 7.51 -11.13
C LYS A 86 -5.51 6.96 -12.56
N LYS A 87 -6.57 6.25 -12.98
CA LYS A 87 -6.77 5.95 -14.41
C LYS A 87 -6.88 7.20 -15.30
N GLN A 88 -6.89 8.42 -14.74
CA GLN A 88 -6.80 9.68 -15.48
C GLN A 88 -5.61 10.59 -15.12
N LYS A 89 -4.64 10.20 -14.27
CA LYS A 89 -3.53 11.08 -13.86
C LYS A 89 -2.16 10.39 -13.84
N THR A 90 -1.75 9.83 -14.97
CA THR A 90 -0.33 9.57 -15.25
C THR A 90 0.03 10.20 -16.59
N GLN A 91 0.11 11.53 -16.62
CA GLN A 91 0.81 12.27 -17.69
C GLN A 91 1.22 13.69 -17.29
N VAL A 92 1.59 13.97 -16.04
CA VAL A 92 2.31 15.22 -15.73
C VAL A 92 3.17 14.91 -14.51
N ILE A 93 4.45 14.56 -14.69
CA ILE A 93 5.66 15.19 -14.11
C ILE A 93 6.90 14.42 -14.64
N LYS A 94 7.15 14.48 -15.94
CA LYS A 94 8.51 14.32 -16.48
C LYS A 94 8.67 15.46 -17.48
N ASN A 95 9.45 16.47 -17.09
CA ASN A 95 10.17 17.44 -17.92
C ASN A 95 10.24 18.84 -17.26
N LEU A 96 11.04 18.97 -16.20
CA LEU A 96 11.74 20.23 -15.98
C LEU A 96 13.24 19.97 -16.15
N LYS A 97 13.65 19.95 -17.41
CA LYS A 97 15.05 20.09 -17.84
C LYS A 97 15.05 20.95 -19.10
N LYS A 98 15.13 22.27 -18.90
CA LYS A 98 16.01 23.18 -19.63
C LYS A 98 15.90 24.57 -19.04
#